data_AF-U4KUP5-F1
#
_entry.id   AF-U4KUP5-F1
#
_cell.length_a   1.000
_cell.length_b   1.000
_cell.length_c   1.000
_cell.angle_alpha   90.00
_cell.angle_beta   90.00
_cell.angle_gamma   90.00
#
_symmetry.space_group_name_H-M   'P 1'
#
loop_
_entity.id
_entity.type
_entity.pdbx_description
1 polymer ?
#
loop_
_entity_poly.entity_id
_entity_poly.type
_entity_poly.pdbx_seq_one_letter_code
_entity_poly.pdbx_strand_id
1 'polypeptide(L)'
;MVNHFEFGFDPEARTLTILGRAYDFNVLMRTLIITCAYILLRPYLLKLTSRHQERDHDREPTEADEMSSPAATGRVAPGGEEDSDGEDNSWGAKARRRQRAMKQKAMDEDREADEEEDAELNALLED
;
A
#
# COMPACT_ATOMS: atom_id res chain seq x y z
N MET A 1 3.91 47.80 -5.99
CA MET A 1 4.22 47.71 -4.55
C MET A 1 5.38 46.73 -4.42
N VAL A 2 6.61 47.23 -4.31
CA VAL A 2 7.80 46.38 -4.21
C VAL A 2 7.97 46.06 -2.74
N ASN A 3 7.75 44.79 -2.36
CA ASN A 3 8.06 44.34 -1.01
C ASN A 3 9.58 44.38 -0.87
N HIS A 4 10.10 45.38 -0.17
CA HIS A 4 11.48 45.38 0.29
C HIS A 4 11.61 44.25 1.31
N PHE A 5 12.10 43.10 0.86
CA PHE A 5 12.50 42.01 1.73
C PHE A 5 13.77 42.46 2.46
N GLU A 6 13.60 42.98 3.67
CA GLU A 6 14.73 43.27 4.55
C GLU A 6 15.24 41.96 5.12
N PHE A 7 16.33 41.46 4.51
CA PHE A 7 17.13 40.37 5.04
C PHE A 7 18.30 40.99 5.81
N GLY A 8 18.31 40.80 7.12
CA GLY A 8 19.33 41.33 8.00
C GLY A 8 19.96 40.21 8.82
N PHE A 9 21.28 40.10 8.77
CA PHE A 9 22.05 39.24 9.67
C PHE A 9 22.82 40.13 10.64
N ASP A 10 22.47 40.05 11.92
CA ASP A 10 23.21 40.74 12.97
C ASP A 10 24.19 39.73 13.62
N PRO A 11 25.50 39.85 13.36
CA PRO A 11 26.50 38.92 13.88
C PRO A 11 26.65 38.98 15.40
N GLU A 12 26.32 40.11 16.03
CA GLU A 12 26.46 40.29 17.48
C GLU A 12 25.28 39.67 18.22
N ALA A 13 24.07 39.89 17.73
CA ALA A 13 22.85 39.34 18.32
C ALA A 13 22.61 37.86 17.97
N ARG A 14 23.32 37.30 16.97
CA ARG A 14 23.07 35.95 16.41
C ARG A 14 21.60 35.72 16.04
N THR A 15 20.94 36.79 15.61
CA THR A 15 19.56 36.77 15.15
C THR A 15 19.51 37.02 13.65
N LEU A 16 18.69 36.23 12.96
CA LEU A 16 18.42 36.39 11.56
C LEU A 16 17.03 36.99 11.40
N THR A 17 16.95 38.19 10.81
CA THR A 17 15.66 38.83 10.54
C THR A 17 15.18 38.43 9.16
N ILE A 18 14.07 37.69 9.12
CA ILE A 18 13.40 37.27 7.88
C ILE A 18 11.99 37.85 7.92
N LEU A 19 11.64 38.66 6.91
CA LEU A 19 10.32 39.30 6.79
C LEU A 19 9.90 40.05 8.08
N GLY A 20 10.82 40.81 8.68
CA GLY A 20 10.55 41.59 9.89
C GLY A 20 10.39 40.78 11.18
N ARG A 21 10.61 39.46 11.14
CA ARG A 21 10.64 38.60 12.33
C ARG A 21 12.07 38.19 12.63
N ALA A 22 12.51 38.44 13.85
CA ALA A 22 13.78 37.96 14.36
C ALA A 22 13.69 36.46 14.69
N TYR A 23 14.61 35.69 14.14
CA TYR A 23 14.78 34.27 14.45
C TYR A 23 16.14 34.05 15.10
N ASP A 24 16.18 33.31 16.19
CA ASP A 24 17.43 32.90 16.79
C ASP A 24 18.19 31.92 15.89
N PHE A 25 19.46 32.22 15.60
CA PHE A 25 20.31 31.38 14.77
C PHE A 25 20.45 29.96 15.34
N ASN A 26 20.50 29.82 16.67
CA ASN A 26 20.57 28.52 17.33
C ASN A 26 19.35 27.64 17.02
N VAL A 27 18.16 28.24 16.95
CA VAL A 27 16.92 27.52 16.66
C VAL A 27 16.92 27.07 15.20
N LEU A 28 17.30 27.95 14.28
CA LEU A 28 17.41 27.64 12.85
C LEU A 28 18.43 26.53 12.58
N MET A 29 19.59 26.57 13.22
CA MET A 29 20.61 25.53 13.07
C MET A 29 20.13 24.20 13.66
N ARG A 30 19.47 24.22 14.81
CA ARG A 30 18.91 23.00 15.42
C ARG A 30 17.85 22.35 14.52
N THR A 31 16.92 23.13 13.96
CA THR A 31 15.89 22.59 13.06
C THR A 31 16.49 22.06 11.76
N LEU A 32 17.49 22.77 11.20
CA LEU A 32 18.21 22.31 10.02
C LEU A 32 18.91 20.96 10.28
N ILE A 33 19.66 20.86 11.38
CA ILE A 33 20.36 19.62 11.75
C ILE A 33 19.39 18.45 11.89
N ILE A 34 18.27 18.63 12.60
CA ILE A 34 17.25 17.58 12.78
C ILE A 34 16.65 17.18 11.42
N THR A 35 16.37 18.15 10.55
CA THR A 35 15.78 17.88 9.24
C THR A 35 16.74 17.11 8.33
N CYS A 36 18.01 17.54 8.25
CA CYS A 36 19.04 16.84 7.51
C CYS A 36 19.27 15.42 8.04
N ALA A 37 19.32 15.27 9.37
CA ALA A 37 19.44 13.96 10.01
C ALA A 37 18.25 13.05 9.69
N TYR A 38 17.03 13.59 9.70
CA TYR A 38 15.81 12.84 9.34
C TYR A 38 15.84 12.37 7.88
N ILE A 39 16.26 13.23 6.94
CA ILE A 39 16.38 12.86 5.52
C ILE A 39 17.39 11.72 5.35
N LEU A 40 18.51 11.76 6.07
CA LEU A 40 19.49 10.67 6.06
C LEU A 40 18.97 9.39 6.72
N LEU A 41 18.20 9.50 7.80
CA LEU A 41 17.67 8.36 8.55
C LEU A 41 16.55 7.63 7.79
N ARG A 42 15.74 8.36 7.02
CA ARG A 42 14.57 7.85 6.27
C ARG A 42 14.85 6.60 5.41
N PRO A 43 15.86 6.54 4.52
CA PRO A 43 16.09 5.36 3.69
C PRO A 43 16.43 4.10 4.51
N TYR A 44 17.10 4.27 5.65
CA TYR A 44 17.43 3.15 6.53
C TYR A 44 16.20 2.63 7.27
N LEU A 45 15.31 3.53 7.72
CA LEU A 45 14.02 3.14 8.31
C LEU A 45 13.16 2.37 7.31
N LEU A 46 13.06 2.84 6.06
CA LEU A 46 12.30 2.16 5.00
C LEU A 46 12.81 0.74 4.74
N LYS A 47 14.14 0.54 4.74
CA LYS A 47 14.76 -0.78 4.57
C LYS A 47 14.47 -1.73 5.75
N LEU A 48 14.28 -1.18 6.95
CA LEU A 48 13.93 -1.97 8.12
C LEU A 48 12.44 -2.32 8.12
N THR A 49 11.57 -1.37 7.77
CA THR A 49 10.12 -1.61 7.70
C THR A 49 9.75 -2.57 6.60
N SER A 50 10.44 -2.57 5.45
CA SER A 50 10.16 -3.52 4.36
C SER A 50 10.37 -4.98 4.81
N ARG A 51 11.41 -5.24 5.61
CA ARG A 51 11.67 -6.57 6.19
C ARG A 51 10.62 -6.99 7.21
N HIS A 52 10.05 -6.03 7.95
CA HIS A 52 8.96 -6.33 8.88
C HIS A 52 7.66 -6.59 8.13
N GLN A 53 7.35 -5.79 7.09
CA GLN A 53 6.19 -6.00 6.23
C GLN A 53 6.23 -7.35 5.51
N GLU A 54 7.39 -7.77 5.00
CA GLU A 54 7.57 -9.10 4.40
C GLU A 54 7.30 -10.22 5.42
N ARG A 55 7.84 -10.08 6.64
CA ARG A 55 7.64 -11.06 7.71
C ARG A 55 6.20 -11.10 8.24
N ASP A 56 5.51 -9.97 8.25
CA ASP A 56 4.11 -9.87 8.65
C ASP A 56 3.18 -10.35 7.51
N HIS A 57 3.57 -10.19 6.24
CA HIS A 57 2.87 -10.80 5.10
C HIS A 57 3.04 -12.32 5.03
N ASP A 58 4.18 -12.85 5.47
CA ASP A 58 4.45 -14.30 5.54
C ASP A 58 3.85 -14.94 6.81
N ARG A 59 3.42 -14.14 7.79
CA ARG A 59 2.64 -14.64 8.92
C ARG A 59 1.22 -14.90 8.43
N GLU A 60 0.79 -16.16 8.52
CA GLU A 60 -0.62 -16.51 8.33
C GLU A 60 -1.47 -15.64 9.28
N PRO A 61 -2.45 -14.88 8.76
CA PRO A 61 -3.33 -14.08 9.60
C PRO A 61 -4.06 -15.04 10.53
N THR A 62 -3.82 -14.91 11.83
CA THR A 62 -4.68 -15.55 12.82
C THR A 62 -6.01 -14.78 12.79
N GLU A 63 -7.15 -15.46 12.95
CA GLU A 63 -8.51 -14.91 12.75
C GLU A 63 -8.80 -13.56 13.46
N ALA A 64 -8.01 -13.17 14.46
CA ALA A 64 -8.08 -11.88 15.13
C ALA A 64 -7.49 -10.68 14.34
N ASP A 65 -6.62 -10.92 13.36
CA ASP A 65 -5.87 -9.87 12.63
C ASP A 65 -6.59 -9.39 11.35
N GLU A 66 -7.50 -10.20 10.81
CA GLU A 66 -8.32 -9.84 9.65
C GLU A 66 -9.32 -8.71 9.96
N MET A 67 -9.76 -8.59 11.22
CA MET A 67 -10.70 -7.57 11.66
C MET A 67 -10.08 -6.17 11.84
N SER A 68 -8.74 -6.04 11.89
CA SER A 68 -8.06 -4.76 12.18
C SER A 68 -7.38 -4.13 10.95
N SER A 69 -7.43 -4.76 9.78
CA SER A 69 -6.76 -4.23 8.59
C SER A 69 -7.63 -3.18 7.86
N PRO A 70 -7.13 -1.95 7.60
CA PRO A 70 -7.84 -0.94 6.80
C PRO A 70 -8.20 -1.42 5.38
N ALA A 71 -7.54 -2.47 4.88
CA ALA A 71 -7.85 -3.11 3.61
C ALA A 71 -9.25 -3.76 3.58
N ALA A 72 -9.80 -4.15 4.74
CA ALA A 72 -11.16 -4.69 4.84
C ALA A 72 -12.27 -3.64 4.64
N THR A 73 -11.93 -2.35 4.72
CA THR A 73 -12.91 -1.23 4.63
C THR A 73 -12.97 -0.54 3.26
N GLY A 74 -12.29 -1.06 2.24
CA GLY A 74 -12.24 -0.47 0.90
C GLY A 74 -13.27 -1.04 -0.07
N ARG A 75 -14.56 -0.70 0.06
CA ARG A 75 -15.55 -0.89 -1.02
C ARG A 75 -15.21 0.02 -2.21
N VAL A 76 -14.34 -0.43 -3.11
CA VAL A 76 -14.25 0.13 -4.47
C VAL A 76 -14.87 -0.90 -5.40
N ALA A 77 -16.10 -0.62 -5.86
CA ALA A 77 -16.75 -1.42 -6.89
C ALA A 77 -15.96 -1.26 -8.21
N PRO A 78 -15.40 -2.33 -8.81
CA PRO A 78 -14.79 -2.21 -10.11
C PRO A 78 -15.91 -2.24 -11.16
N GLY A 79 -16.19 -1.07 -11.73
CA GLY A 79 -16.88 -0.98 -13.01
C GLY A 79 -15.97 -1.42 -14.15
N GLY A 80 -16.60 -1.91 -15.22
CA GLY A 80 -15.98 -2.07 -16.54
C GLY A 80 -15.62 -3.51 -16.88
N GLU A 81 -16.58 -4.22 -17.48
CA GLU A 81 -16.29 -5.33 -18.37
C GLU A 81 -15.51 -4.77 -19.58
N GLU A 82 -14.21 -5.03 -19.66
CA GLU A 82 -13.50 -5.05 -20.93
C GLU A 82 -12.65 -6.32 -20.99
N ASP A 83 -13.15 -7.24 -21.80
CA ASP A 83 -12.46 -8.40 -22.31
C ASP A 83 -11.39 -7.89 -23.29
N SER A 84 -10.18 -7.65 -22.78
CA SER A 84 -9.02 -7.31 -23.60
C SER A 84 -7.89 -8.26 -23.25
N ASP A 85 -7.69 -9.21 -24.15
CA ASP A 85 -6.63 -10.23 -24.16
C ASP A 85 -5.27 -9.58 -24.51
N GLY A 86 -4.91 -8.54 -23.77
CA GLY A 86 -3.64 -7.82 -23.84
C GLY A 86 -2.91 -7.96 -22.51
N GLU A 87 -1.59 -8.12 -22.57
CA GLU A 87 -0.71 -8.26 -21.41
C GLU A 87 -0.73 -6.99 -20.54
N ASP A 88 -1.75 -6.87 -19.69
CA ASP A 88 -1.98 -5.76 -18.77
C ASP A 88 -0.94 -5.83 -17.65
N ASN A 89 0.12 -5.03 -17.77
CA ASN A 89 1.16 -4.85 -16.77
C ASN A 89 0.75 -3.89 -15.63
N SER A 90 -0.55 -3.61 -15.47
CA SER A 90 -1.03 -2.81 -14.34
C SER A 90 -0.80 -3.51 -13.00
N TRP A 91 -0.49 -2.71 -11.98
CA TRP A 91 -0.41 -3.17 -10.60
C TRP A 91 -1.71 -3.92 -10.25
N GLY A 92 -1.57 -5.17 -9.83
CA GLY A 92 -2.71 -6.01 -9.45
C GLY A 92 -3.32 -6.86 -10.57
N ALA A 93 -2.81 -6.81 -11.80
CA ALA A 93 -3.22 -7.74 -12.87
C ALA A 93 -3.01 -9.21 -12.47
N LYS A 94 -1.86 -9.52 -11.84
CA LYS A 94 -1.56 -10.88 -11.34
C LYS A 94 -2.52 -11.32 -10.23
N ALA A 95 -2.95 -10.42 -9.34
CA ALA A 95 -3.90 -10.72 -8.28
C ALA A 95 -5.30 -11.00 -8.84
N ARG A 96 -5.76 -10.19 -9.79
CA ARG A 96 -7.03 -10.39 -10.52
C ARG A 96 -7.02 -11.70 -11.30
N ARG A 97 -5.90 -12.05 -11.96
CA ARG A 97 -5.75 -13.33 -12.67
C ARG A 97 -5.84 -14.53 -11.73
N ARG A 98 -5.21 -14.46 -10.54
CA ARG A 98 -5.31 -15.52 -9.52
C ARG A 98 -6.73 -15.70 -8.99
N GLN A 99 -7.44 -14.60 -8.72
CA GLN A 99 -8.84 -14.65 -8.27
C GLN A 99 -9.76 -15.27 -9.32
N ARG A 100 -9.56 -14.94 -10.61
CA ARG A 100 -10.31 -15.55 -11.72
C ARG A 100 -10.02 -17.05 -11.84
N ALA A 101 -8.75 -17.45 -11.76
CA ALA A 101 -8.35 -18.85 -11.82
C ALA A 101 -8.92 -19.68 -10.65
N MET A 102 -8.96 -19.12 -9.43
CA MET A 102 -9.59 -19.77 -8.28
C MET A 102 -11.09 -19.93 -8.46
N LYS A 103 -11.78 -18.89 -8.95
CA LYS A 103 -13.22 -18.96 -9.22
C LYS A 103 -13.56 -19.95 -10.33
N GLN A 104 -12.73 -20.01 -11.37
CA GLN A 104 -12.90 -20.96 -12.46
C GLN A 104 -12.68 -22.40 -11.98
N LYS A 105 -11.63 -22.63 -11.18
CA LYS A 105 -11.38 -23.96 -10.58
C LYS A 105 -12.54 -24.44 -9.71
N ALA A 106 -13.13 -23.54 -8.91
CA ALA A 106 -14.30 -23.88 -8.11
C ALA A 106 -15.52 -24.22 -8.97
N MET A 107 -15.75 -23.49 -10.07
CA MET A 107 -16.84 -23.79 -11.01
C MET A 107 -16.61 -25.10 -11.76
N ASP A 108 -15.36 -25.42 -12.11
CA ASP A 108 -15.00 -26.67 -12.78
C ASP A 108 -15.15 -27.86 -11.82
N GLU A 109 -14.75 -27.71 -10.55
CA GLU A 109 -14.94 -28.72 -9.50
C GLU A 109 -16.43 -29.00 -9.22
N ASP A 110 -17.28 -27.96 -9.15
CA ASP A 110 -18.74 -28.14 -9.02
C ASP A 110 -19.32 -28.89 -10.23
N ARG A 111 -18.82 -28.62 -11.43
CA ARG A 111 -19.26 -29.29 -12.66
C ARG A 111 -18.85 -30.76 -12.71
N GLU A 112 -17.66 -31.08 -12.20
CA GLU A 112 -17.19 -32.47 -12.10
C GLU A 112 -18.00 -33.25 -11.04
N ALA A 113 -18.34 -32.62 -9.91
CA ALA A 113 -19.20 -33.24 -8.89
C ALA A 113 -20.61 -33.55 -9.41
N ASP A 114 -21.23 -32.62 -10.14
CA ASP A 114 -22.54 -32.85 -10.77
C ASP A 114 -22.49 -34.01 -11.79
N GLU A 115 -21.41 -34.11 -12.58
CA GLU A 115 -21.21 -35.19 -13.55
C GLU A 115 -20.98 -36.56 -12.85
N GLU A 116 -20.32 -36.58 -11.70
CA GLU A 116 -20.14 -37.79 -10.87
C GLU A 116 -21.47 -38.23 -10.23
N GLU A 117 -22.26 -37.31 -9.68
CA GLU A 117 -23.58 -37.61 -9.10
C GLU A 117 -24.56 -38.16 -10.16
N ASP A 118 -24.58 -37.57 -11.36
CA ASP A 118 -25.38 -38.06 -12.48
C ASP A 118 -24.93 -39.46 -12.94
N ALA A 119 -23.62 -39.73 -12.95
CA ALA A 119 -23.08 -41.05 -13.29
C ALA A 119 -23.43 -42.11 -12.23
N GLU A 120 -23.37 -41.76 -10.94
CA GLU A 120 -23.78 -42.63 -9.84
C GLU A 120 -25.29 -42.93 -9.86
N LEU A 121 -26.12 -41.91 -10.11
CA LEU A 121 -27.57 -42.07 -10.26
C LEU A 121 -27.92 -42.96 -11.46
N ASN A 122 -27.25 -42.79 -12.59
CA ASN A 122 -27.47 -43.60 -13.77
C ASN A 122 -27.06 -45.07 -13.53
N ALA A 123 -25.95 -45.30 -12.82
CA ALA A 123 -25.53 -46.65 -12.43
C ALA A 123 -26.50 -47.33 -11.46
N LEU A 124 -27.13 -46.59 -10.54
CA LEU A 124 -28.16 -47.10 -9.62
C LEU A 124 -29.48 -47.44 -10.33
N LEU A 125 -29.77 -46.82 -11.47
CA LEU A 125 -30.99 -47.03 -12.25
C LEU A 125 -30.90 -48.20 -13.24
N GLU A 126 -29.69 -48.67 -13.55
CA GLU A 126 -29.42 -49.76 -14.48
C GLU A 126 -29.34 -51.15 -13.80
N ASP A 127 -29.36 -51.22 -12.46
CA ASP A 127 -29.49 -52.44 -11.63
C ASP A 127 -30.96 -52.66 -11.15
#